data_AF-A0A136M9C2-F1
#
_entry.id   AF-A0A136M9C2-F1
#
_cell.length_a   1.000
_cell.length_b   1.000
_cell.length_c   1.000
_cell.angle_alpha   90.00
_cell.angle_beta   90.00
_cell.angle_gamma   90.00
#
_symmetry.space_group_name_H-M   'P 1'
#
loop_
_entity.id
_entity.type
_entity.pdbx_description
1 polymer ?
#
loop_
_entity_poly.entity_id
_entity_poly.type
_entity_poly.pdbx_seq_one_letter_code
_entity_poly.pdbx_strand_id
1 'polypeptide(L)'
;MVSRAIRVFVGMVFLSLPVSVWATHIRAGQITLKRVDCAALTFDVTIHMYTDTGSPIRFGDGELRFGDGSPVHITPERSNSFPPELNLPQDVGFVAYTVQHTFPGPGSYIISYLEANRNEGVLNIANSVNTTFYIETQIIIDPFLGCSNTPVLLVPPIDKACTSVAFFHNPGAYDPDGDSLSYEFTIPKKDKGSNVIGYLDPNTKTFYDRIGLNYGTANEAGTGSPTFIINPITGTITWDAPGAPGEYNIAFKIIEWRKINGIWINQGYVIRDMQIIVEDCMNQRPELEVPSDFCVVAGDTVTFDVFGTDPDFDSVKIEAFSQIFSINPSPATFTPAPVEFQHTAPGIKASQTLTWNTTCDHIKDQPYQINFKITDKGRRPSCSLRQ
;
A
#
# COMPACT_ATOMS: atom_id res chain seq x y z
N MET A 1 25.07 -72.00 -39.41
CA MET A 1 25.96 -71.37 -38.40
C MET A 1 25.72 -69.87 -38.50
N VAL A 2 24.72 -69.33 -37.80
CA VAL A 2 24.77 -68.73 -36.45
C VAL A 2 25.52 -67.38 -36.40
N SER A 3 24.79 -66.37 -35.89
CA SER A 3 25.27 -65.18 -35.15
C SER A 3 25.85 -64.02 -35.98
N ARG A 4 25.51 -62.73 -35.78
CA ARG A 4 24.70 -62.01 -34.78
C ARG A 4 24.40 -60.62 -35.40
N ALA A 5 23.15 -60.18 -35.41
CA ALA A 5 22.82 -58.78 -35.70
C ALA A 5 22.97 -57.96 -34.41
N ILE A 6 23.93 -57.04 -34.38
CA ILE A 6 24.12 -56.08 -33.28
C ILE A 6 23.07 -54.98 -33.45
N ARG A 7 22.06 -54.96 -32.58
CA ARG A 7 21.15 -53.82 -32.43
C ARG A 7 21.82 -52.80 -31.53
N VAL A 8 22.27 -51.68 -32.10
CA VAL A 8 22.73 -50.51 -31.33
C VAL A 8 21.48 -49.81 -30.80
N PHE A 9 21.26 -49.88 -29.49
CA PHE A 9 20.21 -49.15 -28.80
C PHE A 9 20.75 -47.74 -28.50
N VAL A 10 20.37 -46.75 -29.30
CA VAL A 10 20.69 -45.35 -29.01
C VAL A 10 19.75 -44.90 -27.90
N GLY A 11 20.22 -44.99 -26.65
CA GLY A 11 19.54 -44.41 -25.50
C GLY A 11 19.56 -42.89 -25.62
N MET A 12 18.43 -42.28 -25.94
CA MET A 12 18.25 -40.83 -25.92
C MET A 12 18.18 -40.39 -24.44
N VAL A 13 19.33 -40.02 -23.88
CA VAL A 13 19.41 -39.41 -22.55
C VAL A 13 18.83 -38.00 -22.68
N PHE A 14 17.59 -37.81 -22.23
CA PHE A 14 17.02 -36.48 -21.99
C PHE A 14 17.80 -35.87 -20.82
N LEU A 15 18.83 -35.06 -21.11
CA LEU A 15 19.42 -34.16 -20.15
C LEU A 15 18.34 -33.12 -19.79
N SER A 16 17.67 -33.30 -18.65
CA SER A 16 16.86 -32.26 -18.05
C SER A 16 17.80 -31.17 -17.57
N LEU A 17 18.03 -30.15 -18.42
CA LEU A 17 18.66 -28.91 -18.00
C LEU A 17 17.83 -28.35 -16.83
N PRO A 18 18.45 -28.01 -15.69
CA PRO A 18 17.73 -27.38 -14.60
C PRO A 18 17.23 -26.03 -15.10
N VAL A 19 15.94 -25.95 -15.37
CA VAL A 19 15.27 -24.66 -15.54
C VAL A 19 15.25 -24.06 -14.14
N SER A 20 16.13 -23.11 -13.89
CA SER A 20 16.02 -22.25 -12.73
C SER A 20 14.67 -21.52 -12.85
N VAL A 21 13.67 -21.99 -12.10
CA VAL A 21 12.42 -21.28 -11.91
C VAL A 21 12.77 -20.10 -11.01
N TRP A 22 12.87 -18.91 -11.60
CA TRP A 22 12.97 -17.67 -10.85
C TRP A 22 11.60 -17.46 -10.23
N ALA A 23 11.45 -17.90 -8.99
CA ALA A 23 10.18 -17.72 -8.31
C ALA A 23 10.07 -16.26 -7.84
N THR A 24 8.87 -15.72 -8.00
CA THR A 24 8.51 -14.32 -7.77
C THR A 24 7.66 -14.24 -6.52
N HIS A 25 7.73 -13.17 -5.73
CA HIS A 25 6.89 -13.13 -4.53
C HIS A 25 6.54 -11.75 -4.00
N ILE A 26 7.19 -10.67 -4.42
CA ILE A 26 6.96 -9.36 -3.82
C ILE A 26 5.87 -8.60 -4.56
N ARG A 27 4.81 -8.20 -3.83
CA ARG A 27 3.68 -7.42 -4.36
C ARG A 27 3.80 -5.94 -4.05
N ALA A 28 4.21 -5.59 -2.83
CA ALA A 28 4.28 -4.21 -2.34
C ALA A 28 5.19 -4.09 -1.11
N GLY A 29 5.57 -2.86 -0.74
CA GLY A 29 6.37 -2.64 0.45
C GLY A 29 6.78 -1.19 0.71
N GLN A 30 7.35 -0.98 1.90
CA GLN A 30 7.86 0.31 2.37
C GLN A 30 8.88 0.10 3.50
N ILE A 31 9.68 1.14 3.77
CA ILE A 31 10.56 1.21 4.93
C ILE A 31 10.05 2.33 5.84
N THR A 32 10.03 2.10 7.14
CA THR A 32 9.73 3.13 8.15
C THR A 32 10.83 3.13 9.20
N LEU A 33 11.13 4.30 9.75
CA LEU A 33 12.08 4.47 10.85
C LEU A 33 11.36 5.06 12.04
N LYS A 34 11.56 4.42 13.20
CA LYS A 34 11.17 4.96 14.50
C LYS A 34 12.41 5.17 15.34
N ARG A 35 12.59 6.37 15.86
CA ARG A 35 13.72 6.69 16.73
C ARG A 35 13.49 6.04 18.10
N VAL A 36 14.49 5.34 18.62
CA VAL A 36 14.39 4.63 19.91
C VAL A 36 14.21 5.61 21.07
N ASP A 37 14.95 6.72 21.00
CA ASP A 37 14.88 7.84 21.92
C ASP A 37 15.26 9.11 21.15
N CYS A 38 14.56 10.23 21.39
CA CYS A 38 14.79 11.49 20.67
C CYS A 38 16.19 12.10 20.88
N ALA A 39 16.95 11.67 21.89
CA ALA A 39 18.35 12.03 22.09
C ALA A 39 19.33 11.06 21.42
N ALA A 40 18.91 9.85 21.05
CA ALA A 40 19.77 8.81 20.47
C ALA A 40 19.91 8.98 18.95
N LEU A 41 21.00 8.48 18.36
CA LEU A 41 21.11 8.33 16.90
C LEU A 41 20.66 6.93 16.44
N THR A 42 19.91 6.24 17.29
CA THR A 42 19.49 4.86 17.11
C THR A 42 18.03 4.80 16.70
N PHE A 43 17.75 4.04 15.65
CA PHE A 43 16.44 3.88 15.04
C PHE A 43 16.10 2.40 14.91
N ASP A 44 14.85 2.06 15.20
CA ASP A 44 14.21 0.86 14.71
C ASP A 44 13.89 1.08 13.22
N VAL A 45 14.62 0.39 12.36
CA VAL A 45 14.39 0.39 10.91
C VAL A 45 13.52 -0.81 10.58
N THR A 46 12.28 -0.57 10.13
CA THR A 46 11.30 -1.60 9.82
C THR A 46 11.01 -1.65 8.33
N ILE A 47 11.18 -2.84 7.74
CA ILE A 47 10.71 -3.15 6.39
C ILE A 47 9.34 -3.80 6.51
N HIS A 48 8.34 -3.23 5.87
CA HIS A 48 7.00 -3.80 5.74
C HIS A 48 6.84 -4.33 4.31
N MET A 49 6.63 -5.63 4.19
CA MET A 49 6.55 -6.33 2.90
C MET A 49 5.24 -7.10 2.77
N TYR A 50 4.67 -7.02 1.57
CA TYR A 50 3.48 -7.77 1.19
C TYR A 50 3.85 -8.72 0.06
N THR A 51 3.57 -10.00 0.28
CA THR A 51 4.06 -11.09 -0.58
C THR A 51 2.92 -11.91 -1.15
N ASP A 52 3.18 -12.61 -2.24
CA ASP A 52 2.27 -13.58 -2.83
C ASP A 52 2.33 -14.92 -2.09
N THR A 53 1.23 -15.34 -1.47
CA THR A 53 1.17 -16.62 -0.72
C THR A 53 1.18 -17.84 -1.62
N GLY A 54 0.88 -17.67 -2.92
CA GLY A 54 1.01 -18.73 -3.92
C GLY A 54 2.46 -19.08 -4.25
N SER A 55 3.41 -18.20 -3.91
CA SER A 55 4.84 -18.41 -4.14
C SER A 55 5.47 -19.27 -3.05
N PRO A 56 6.37 -20.20 -3.41
CA PRO A 56 7.17 -20.92 -2.42
C PRO A 56 8.30 -20.07 -1.82
N ILE A 57 8.57 -18.89 -2.40
CA ILE A 57 9.63 -17.99 -1.94
C ILE A 57 9.13 -17.16 -0.78
N ARG A 58 10.01 -17.02 0.20
CA ARG A 58 9.78 -16.28 1.43
C ARG A 58 10.59 -15.00 1.38
N PHE A 59 10.10 -13.98 2.07
CA PHE A 59 10.87 -12.77 2.34
C PHE A 59 12.21 -13.15 2.96
N GLY A 60 13.30 -12.58 2.45
CA GLY A 60 14.66 -12.77 2.98
C GLY A 60 15.72 -12.69 1.91
N ASP A 61 16.99 -12.78 2.32
CA ASP A 61 18.16 -12.68 1.43
C ASP A 61 18.23 -11.36 0.63
N GLY A 62 17.44 -10.36 1.02
CA GLY A 62 17.47 -9.01 0.45
C GLY A 62 18.55 -8.14 1.10
N GLU A 63 18.99 -7.13 0.35
CA GLU A 63 20.00 -6.18 0.77
C GLU A 63 19.38 -4.94 1.41
N LEU A 64 19.47 -4.82 2.74
CA LEU A 64 19.19 -3.59 3.46
C LEU A 64 20.47 -2.75 3.57
N ARG A 65 20.39 -1.50 3.12
CA ARG A 65 21.50 -0.52 3.16
C ARG A 65 21.03 0.71 3.92
N PHE A 66 21.77 1.13 4.93
CA PHE A 66 21.40 2.28 5.78
C PHE A 66 21.80 3.65 5.20
N GLY A 67 22.65 3.67 4.16
CA GLY A 67 23.01 4.89 3.46
C GLY A 67 24.11 5.73 4.13
N ASP A 68 24.76 5.21 5.17
CA ASP A 68 25.84 5.86 5.93
C ASP A 68 27.24 5.27 5.67
N GLY A 69 27.33 4.28 4.75
CA GLY A 69 28.56 3.57 4.43
C GLY A 69 28.81 2.32 5.28
N SER A 70 27.87 1.94 6.17
CA SER A 70 27.92 0.65 6.86
C SER A 70 27.94 -0.52 5.86
N PRO A 71 28.41 -1.71 6.28
CA PRO A 71 28.23 -2.94 5.51
C PRO A 71 26.76 -3.18 5.18
N VAL A 72 26.53 -3.90 4.08
CA VAL A 72 25.19 -4.34 3.66
C VAL A 72 24.66 -5.34 4.68
N HIS A 73 23.42 -5.13 5.12
CA HIS A 73 22.72 -6.07 5.99
C HIS A 73 21.85 -6.99 5.15
N ILE A 74 22.09 -8.31 5.22
CA ILE A 74 21.27 -9.29 4.52
C ILE A 74 20.11 -9.70 5.43
N THR A 75 18.88 -9.54 4.95
CA THR A 75 17.68 -9.86 5.73
C THR A 75 17.55 -11.37 5.93
N PRO A 76 17.21 -11.83 7.14
CA PRO A 76 16.97 -13.26 7.37
C PRO A 76 15.65 -13.68 6.75
N GLU A 77 15.54 -14.96 6.39
CA GLU A 77 14.26 -15.53 5.94
C GLU A 77 13.16 -15.36 7.01
N ARG A 78 11.95 -14.98 6.59
CA ARG A 78 10.76 -14.90 7.43
C ARG A 78 9.54 -15.53 6.74
N SER A 79 8.75 -16.24 7.53
CA SER A 79 7.44 -16.72 7.12
C SER A 79 6.42 -15.57 7.07
N ASN A 80 5.46 -15.67 6.16
CA ASN A 80 4.29 -14.80 6.14
C ASN A 80 3.49 -14.88 7.44
N SER A 81 2.95 -13.75 7.84
CA SER A 81 1.96 -13.58 8.89
C SER A 81 0.65 -13.04 8.30
N PHE A 82 -0.46 -13.17 9.05
CA PHE A 82 -1.80 -12.76 8.63
C PHE A 82 -2.51 -11.99 9.75
N PRO A 83 -2.08 -10.75 10.04
CA PRO A 83 -2.69 -9.96 11.11
C PRO A 83 -4.15 -9.63 10.74
N PRO A 84 -5.16 -10.03 11.54
CA PRO A 84 -6.57 -9.79 11.23
C PRO A 84 -6.91 -8.31 10.98
N GLU A 85 -6.21 -7.41 11.68
CA GLU A 85 -6.38 -5.97 11.59
C GLU A 85 -6.00 -5.38 10.22
N LEU A 86 -5.15 -6.06 9.44
CA LEU A 86 -4.80 -5.61 8.09
C LEU A 86 -5.85 -6.02 7.05
N ASN A 87 -6.76 -6.94 7.39
CA ASN A 87 -7.83 -7.43 6.50
C ASN A 87 -7.34 -7.72 5.06
N LEU A 88 -6.21 -8.41 4.94
CA LEU A 88 -5.57 -8.68 3.65
C LEU A 88 -6.34 -9.73 2.84
N PRO A 89 -6.32 -9.67 1.50
CA PRO A 89 -6.74 -10.77 0.65
C PRO A 89 -6.04 -12.08 1.03
N GLN A 90 -6.72 -13.21 0.86
CA GLN A 90 -6.19 -14.53 1.25
C GLN A 90 -4.89 -14.89 0.54
N ASP A 91 -4.70 -14.38 -0.68
CA ASP A 91 -3.52 -14.59 -1.51
C ASP A 91 -2.33 -13.68 -1.14
N VAL A 92 -2.48 -12.80 -0.14
CA VAL A 92 -1.47 -11.83 0.28
C VAL A 92 -0.94 -12.16 1.69
N GLY A 93 0.37 -12.36 1.79
CA GLY A 93 1.09 -12.52 3.05
C GLY A 93 1.69 -11.21 3.51
N PHE A 94 1.92 -11.07 4.82
CA PHE A 94 2.58 -9.91 5.41
C PHE A 94 3.84 -10.29 6.18
N VAL A 95 4.90 -9.52 6.00
CA VAL A 95 6.14 -9.63 6.79
C VAL A 95 6.57 -8.25 7.27
N ALA A 96 6.83 -8.13 8.57
CA ALA A 96 7.52 -6.99 9.15
C ALA A 96 8.88 -7.45 9.69
N TYR A 97 9.97 -6.84 9.20
CA TYR A 97 11.32 -7.10 9.68
C TYR A 97 11.90 -5.81 10.27
N THR A 98 12.27 -5.84 11.56
CA THR A 98 12.86 -4.69 12.25
C THR A 98 14.30 -4.99 12.66
N VAL A 99 15.19 -4.04 12.42
CA VAL A 99 16.57 -4.04 12.90
C VAL A 99 16.92 -2.67 13.48
N GLN A 100 17.67 -2.65 14.58
CA GLN A 100 18.18 -1.41 15.15
C GLN A 100 19.45 -1.00 14.43
N HIS A 101 19.52 0.28 14.04
CA HIS A 101 20.71 0.88 13.45
C HIS A 101 21.05 2.20 14.14
N THR A 102 22.34 2.45 14.36
CA THR A 102 22.82 3.70 14.95
C THR A 102 23.62 4.47 13.91
N PHE A 103 23.13 5.64 13.50
CA PHE A 103 23.80 6.51 12.55
C PHE A 103 25.01 7.21 13.18
N PRO A 104 26.06 7.51 12.40
CA PRO A 104 27.31 8.07 12.93
C PRO A 104 27.19 9.53 13.41
N GLY A 105 26.15 10.25 13.00
CA GLY A 105 25.93 11.65 13.37
C GLY A 105 24.70 12.25 12.71
N PRO A 106 24.49 13.56 12.90
CA PRO A 106 23.55 14.34 12.08
C PRO A 106 23.85 14.22 10.59
N GLY A 107 22.82 14.16 9.76
CA GLY A 107 22.96 14.00 8.33
C GLY A 107 21.69 13.56 7.62
N SER A 108 21.78 13.46 6.30
CA SER A 108 20.72 12.91 5.44
C SER A 108 21.12 11.51 5.01
N TYR A 109 20.28 10.52 5.33
CA TYR A 109 20.52 9.12 5.01
C TYR A 109 19.39 8.57 4.16
N ILE A 110 19.74 7.83 3.10
CA ILE A 110 18.78 7.08 2.29
C ILE A 110 18.93 5.61 2.65
N ILE A 111 17.92 5.10 3.35
CA ILE A 111 17.79 3.70 3.70
C ILE A 111 17.08 3.02 2.54
N SER A 112 17.68 1.98 1.98
CA SER A 112 17.13 1.27 0.82
C SER A 112 17.08 -0.23 1.06
N TYR A 113 16.08 -0.87 0.49
CA TYR A 113 15.94 -2.32 0.46
C TYR A 113 15.83 -2.80 -0.97
N LEU A 114 16.60 -3.84 -1.31
CA LEU A 114 16.62 -4.48 -2.62
C LEU A 114 16.45 -5.99 -2.44
N GLU A 115 15.45 -6.57 -3.10
CA GLU A 115 15.22 -8.02 -3.07
C GLU A 115 14.81 -8.51 -4.47
N ALA A 116 15.23 -9.72 -4.81
CA ALA A 116 15.00 -10.26 -6.14
C ALA A 116 13.50 -10.46 -6.42
N ASN A 117 13.10 -10.09 -7.65
CA ASN A 117 11.83 -10.42 -8.31
C ASN A 117 10.55 -9.86 -7.65
N ARG A 118 9.88 -8.96 -8.36
CA ARG A 118 8.45 -8.67 -8.18
C ARG A 118 7.61 -9.85 -8.62
N ASN A 119 6.36 -9.91 -8.16
CA ASN A 119 5.40 -10.90 -8.63
C ASN A 119 5.18 -10.82 -10.16
N GLU A 120 4.93 -11.99 -10.76
CA GLU A 120 4.72 -12.11 -12.20
C GLU A 120 3.40 -11.48 -12.65
N GLY A 121 3.33 -11.00 -13.89
CA GLY A 121 2.05 -10.62 -14.51
C GLY A 121 1.58 -9.18 -14.27
N VAL A 122 2.44 -8.32 -13.71
CA VAL A 122 2.11 -6.90 -13.52
C VAL A 122 1.99 -6.21 -14.88
N LEU A 123 0.80 -5.71 -15.20
CA LEU A 123 0.42 -5.26 -16.55
C LEU A 123 1.16 -3.99 -17.00
N ASN A 124 1.54 -3.15 -16.04
CA ASN A 124 2.13 -1.85 -16.30
C ASN A 124 3.65 -1.80 -16.05
N ILE A 125 4.31 -2.95 -16.00
CA ILE A 125 5.77 -3.09 -15.92
C ILE A 125 6.20 -4.17 -16.91
N ALA A 126 7.27 -3.94 -17.68
CA ALA A 126 7.81 -4.97 -18.56
C ALA A 126 8.59 -6.03 -17.76
N ASN A 127 8.32 -7.32 -18.01
CA ASN A 127 9.07 -8.45 -17.42
C ASN A 127 9.14 -8.39 -15.88
N SER A 128 7.99 -8.17 -15.23
CA SER A 128 7.90 -7.96 -13.77
C SER A 128 8.55 -9.10 -12.97
N VAL A 129 8.37 -10.35 -13.41
CA VAL A 129 8.96 -11.58 -12.83
C VAL A 129 10.48 -11.53 -12.65
N ASN A 130 11.22 -10.91 -13.58
CA ASN A 130 12.68 -10.79 -13.50
C ASN A 130 13.13 -9.38 -13.10
N THR A 131 12.20 -8.55 -12.64
CA THR A 131 12.48 -7.19 -12.19
C THR A 131 12.63 -7.22 -10.68
N THR A 132 13.82 -6.87 -10.19
CA THR A 132 14.11 -6.69 -8.76
C THR A 132 13.15 -5.69 -8.13
N PHE A 133 12.77 -5.92 -6.88
CA PHE A 133 12.01 -4.98 -6.07
C PHE A 133 12.97 -4.05 -5.32
N TYR A 134 12.76 -2.74 -5.42
CA TYR A 134 13.55 -1.73 -4.72
C TYR A 134 12.65 -0.65 -4.12
N ILE A 135 12.86 -0.36 -2.83
CA ILE A 135 12.23 0.73 -2.09
C ILE A 135 13.27 1.50 -1.29
N GLU A 136 13.00 2.77 -1.03
CA GLU A 136 13.88 3.61 -0.22
C GLU A 136 13.10 4.64 0.60
N THR A 137 13.73 5.09 1.68
CA THR A 137 13.21 6.07 2.62
C THR A 137 14.36 6.96 3.05
N GLN A 138 14.14 8.26 3.02
CA GLN A 138 15.11 9.25 3.48
C GLN A 138 14.73 9.69 4.89
N ILE A 139 15.73 9.74 5.76
CA ILE A 139 15.64 10.40 7.06
C ILE A 139 16.66 11.54 7.12
N ILE A 140 16.26 12.69 7.64
CA ILE A 140 17.15 13.83 7.89
C ILE A 140 17.26 14.01 9.41
N ILE A 141 18.44 13.70 9.95
CA ILE A 141 18.73 13.82 11.37
C ILE A 141 19.34 15.19 11.61
N ASP A 142 18.52 16.13 12.08
CA ASP A 142 18.95 17.47 12.50
C ASP A 142 18.82 17.62 14.03
N PRO A 143 19.93 17.86 14.76
CA PRO A 143 19.92 17.96 16.23
C PRO A 143 19.12 19.16 16.75
N PHE A 144 18.83 20.15 15.90
CA PHE A 144 18.09 21.36 16.29
C PHE A 144 16.59 21.25 16.03
N LEU A 145 16.14 20.24 15.28
CA LEU A 145 14.73 20.08 14.90
C LEU A 145 13.95 19.17 15.85
N GLY A 146 14.60 18.39 16.71
CA GLY A 146 13.95 17.56 17.72
C GLY A 146 13.85 16.08 17.30
N CYS A 147 12.76 15.41 17.71
CA CYS A 147 12.52 14.02 17.30
C CYS A 147 12.16 13.94 15.82
N SER A 148 12.61 12.90 15.15
CA SER A 148 12.31 12.65 13.75
C SER A 148 12.09 11.15 13.58
N ASN A 149 10.85 10.80 13.31
CA ASN A 149 10.37 9.51 12.87
C ASN A 149 9.87 9.67 11.44
N THR A 150 9.69 8.57 10.72
CA THR A 150 8.98 8.60 9.42
C THR A 150 7.47 8.48 9.64
N PRO A 151 6.63 8.78 8.63
CA PRO A 151 5.19 8.67 8.76
C PRO A 151 4.77 7.22 8.97
N VAL A 152 3.72 7.02 9.75
CA VAL A 152 3.07 5.72 9.95
C VAL A 152 1.93 5.59 8.96
N LEU A 153 1.90 4.52 8.17
CA LEU A 153 0.87 4.26 7.16
C LEU A 153 -0.06 3.16 7.65
N LEU A 154 -1.33 3.51 7.87
CA LEU A 154 -2.30 2.62 8.53
C LEU A 154 -3.08 1.72 7.57
N VAL A 155 -3.20 2.10 6.30
CA VAL A 155 -3.94 1.32 5.29
C VAL A 155 -2.96 0.47 4.48
N PRO A 156 -3.13 -0.84 4.32
CA PRO A 156 -2.21 -1.69 3.53
C PRO A 156 -2.10 -1.27 2.05
N PRO A 157 -0.93 -1.44 1.39
CA PRO A 157 -0.69 -1.07 0.00
C PRO A 157 -1.12 -2.15 -1.00
N ILE A 158 -2.15 -2.92 -0.67
CA ILE A 158 -2.78 -3.87 -1.59
C ILE A 158 -4.26 -3.59 -1.55
N ASP A 159 -4.84 -3.23 -2.70
CA ASP A 159 -6.26 -2.91 -2.78
C ASP A 159 -6.88 -3.43 -4.06
N LYS A 160 -8.20 -3.61 -4.03
CA LYS A 160 -8.97 -4.12 -5.15
C LYS A 160 -9.74 -3.00 -5.83
N ALA A 161 -9.78 -3.05 -7.15
CA ALA A 161 -10.50 -2.11 -7.98
C ALA A 161 -11.37 -2.86 -8.99
N CYS A 162 -12.43 -2.22 -9.47
CA CYS A 162 -13.28 -2.76 -10.51
C CYS A 162 -13.06 -2.02 -11.82
N THR A 163 -13.04 -2.76 -12.93
CA THR A 163 -13.04 -2.18 -14.27
C THR A 163 -14.21 -1.20 -14.43
N SER A 164 -13.95 -0.02 -14.99
CA SER A 164 -14.93 1.06 -15.23
C SER A 164 -15.57 1.74 -14.00
N VAL A 165 -15.10 1.44 -12.78
CA VAL A 165 -15.64 2.02 -11.52
C VAL A 165 -14.53 2.79 -10.82
N ALA A 166 -14.80 4.03 -10.38
CA ALA A 166 -13.75 4.86 -9.79
C ALA A 166 -13.19 4.21 -8.52
N PHE A 167 -11.86 4.11 -8.47
CA PHE A 167 -11.10 3.53 -7.38
C PHE A 167 -10.44 4.61 -6.53
N PHE A 168 -10.50 4.43 -5.21
CA PHE A 168 -9.95 5.36 -4.24
C PHE A 168 -9.07 4.61 -3.24
N HIS A 169 -7.90 5.15 -2.97
CA HIS A 169 -7.02 4.64 -1.93
C HIS A 169 -6.38 5.80 -1.16
N ASN A 170 -6.32 5.70 0.16
CA ASN A 170 -5.56 6.63 0.97
C ASN A 170 -4.61 5.81 1.86
N PRO A 171 -3.31 6.16 1.96
CA PRO A 171 -2.37 5.39 2.78
C PRO A 171 -2.68 5.41 4.28
N GLY A 172 -3.59 6.29 4.73
CA GLY A 172 -3.86 6.48 6.15
C GLY A 172 -2.63 7.00 6.89
N ALA A 173 -1.81 7.82 6.21
CA ALA A 173 -0.54 8.25 6.73
C ALA A 173 -0.70 9.35 7.77
N TYR A 174 0.06 9.28 8.85
CA TYR A 174 0.22 10.39 9.79
C TYR A 174 1.67 10.46 10.27
N ASP A 175 2.12 11.67 10.58
CA ASP A 175 3.39 11.86 11.25
C ASP A 175 3.20 11.84 12.78
N PRO A 176 3.93 11.00 13.53
CA PRO A 176 3.83 10.94 14.98
C PRO A 176 4.47 12.14 15.70
N ASP A 177 5.34 12.91 15.03
CA ASP A 177 6.02 14.08 15.60
C ASP A 177 5.24 15.40 15.34
N GLY A 178 4.16 15.36 14.57
CA GLY A 178 3.30 16.50 14.26
C GLY A 178 3.67 17.26 12.99
N ASP A 179 4.53 16.71 12.14
CA ASP A 179 4.91 17.30 10.85
C ASP A 179 3.78 17.25 9.82
N SER A 180 3.81 18.19 8.87
CA SER A 180 2.93 18.14 7.70
C SER A 180 3.45 17.13 6.69
N LEU A 181 2.51 16.42 6.06
CA LEU A 181 2.80 15.49 4.98
C LEU A 181 2.35 16.07 3.64
N SER A 182 3.15 15.82 2.59
CA SER A 182 2.74 16.05 1.21
C SER A 182 2.97 14.81 0.36
N TYR A 183 2.19 14.65 -0.70
CA TYR A 183 2.15 13.42 -1.48
C TYR A 183 2.40 13.68 -2.97
N GLU A 184 3.20 12.83 -3.60
CA GLU A 184 3.42 12.86 -5.05
C GLU A 184 3.62 11.44 -5.59
N PHE A 185 3.17 11.19 -6.82
CA PHE A 185 3.49 9.92 -7.48
C PHE A 185 4.98 9.84 -7.80
N THR A 186 5.50 8.62 -7.76
CA THR A 186 6.81 8.28 -8.32
C THR A 186 6.70 6.95 -9.04
N ILE A 187 7.75 6.55 -9.76
CA ILE A 187 7.73 5.31 -10.51
C ILE A 187 8.34 4.21 -9.63
N PRO A 188 7.73 3.00 -9.59
CA PRO A 188 8.36 1.84 -8.96
C PRO A 188 9.81 1.67 -9.41
N LYS A 189 10.69 1.31 -8.48
CA LYS A 189 12.12 1.17 -8.74
C LYS A 189 12.54 -0.29 -8.82
N LYS A 190 13.63 -0.53 -9.54
CA LYS A 190 14.31 -1.83 -9.63
C LYS A 190 15.72 -1.80 -9.02
N ASP A 191 16.29 -0.62 -8.85
CA ASP A 191 17.61 -0.40 -8.24
C ASP A 191 17.74 1.07 -7.82
N LYS A 192 18.83 1.40 -7.12
CA LYS A 192 19.19 2.77 -6.75
C LYS A 192 19.25 3.66 -7.99
N GLY A 193 18.40 4.69 -8.00
CA GLY A 193 18.32 5.64 -9.10
C GLY A 193 17.79 5.04 -10.42
N SER A 194 17.22 3.84 -10.40
CA SER A 194 16.71 3.16 -11.60
C SER A 194 15.26 2.71 -11.43
N ASN A 195 14.39 3.28 -12.26
CA ASN A 195 12.99 2.88 -12.35
C ASN A 195 12.84 1.51 -13.03
N VAL A 196 11.72 0.84 -12.79
CA VAL A 196 11.32 -0.35 -13.55
C VAL A 196 11.20 -0.02 -15.04
N ILE A 197 11.45 -1.02 -15.89
CA ILE A 197 11.46 -0.84 -17.34
C ILE A 197 10.04 -0.94 -17.89
N GLY A 198 9.72 -0.10 -18.87
CA GLY A 198 8.42 -0.15 -19.57
C GLY A 198 7.23 0.22 -18.71
N TYR A 199 7.45 1.01 -17.65
CA TYR A 199 6.36 1.51 -16.81
C TYR A 199 5.37 2.33 -17.63
N LEU A 200 4.07 2.05 -17.45
CA LEU A 200 2.97 2.85 -17.97
C LEU A 200 2.10 3.30 -16.80
N ASP A 201 1.65 4.54 -16.81
CA ASP A 201 0.67 4.97 -15.81
C ASP A 201 -0.63 4.15 -15.95
N PRO A 202 -1.31 3.82 -14.84
CA PRO A 202 -2.51 2.97 -14.88
C PRO A 202 -3.61 3.48 -15.83
N ASN A 203 -3.76 4.80 -15.98
CA ASN A 203 -4.73 5.38 -16.92
C ASN A 203 -4.23 5.47 -18.38
N THR A 204 -3.16 4.76 -18.77
CA THR A 204 -2.68 4.77 -20.16
C THR A 204 -3.70 4.12 -21.11
N LYS A 205 -3.96 4.77 -22.26
CA LYS A 205 -4.93 4.35 -23.29
C LYS A 205 -4.88 2.86 -23.67
N THR A 206 -3.69 2.28 -23.74
CA THR A 206 -3.51 0.85 -24.07
C THR A 206 -4.29 -0.09 -23.16
N PHE A 207 -4.47 0.23 -21.87
CA PHE A 207 -5.22 -0.61 -20.95
C PHE A 207 -6.73 -0.57 -21.22
N TYR A 208 -7.23 0.44 -21.91
CA TYR A 208 -8.64 0.58 -22.28
C TYR A 208 -8.90 -0.03 -23.66
N ASP A 209 -8.00 0.21 -24.61
CA ASP A 209 -8.08 -0.35 -25.96
C ASP A 209 -8.10 -1.89 -25.95
N ARG A 210 -7.34 -2.52 -25.05
CA ARG A 210 -7.26 -3.99 -24.92
C ARG A 210 -8.58 -4.66 -24.59
N ILE A 211 -9.48 -3.95 -23.91
CA ILE A 211 -10.82 -4.42 -23.54
C ILE A 211 -11.92 -3.73 -24.35
N GLY A 212 -11.55 -2.98 -25.40
CA GLY A 212 -12.51 -2.34 -26.30
C GLY A 212 -13.23 -1.11 -25.73
N LEU A 213 -12.74 -0.52 -24.64
CA LEU A 213 -13.31 0.71 -24.08
C LEU A 213 -12.86 1.94 -24.87
N ASN A 214 -13.79 2.86 -25.15
CA ASN A 214 -13.46 4.14 -25.76
C ASN A 214 -12.78 5.05 -24.73
N TYR A 215 -11.46 5.20 -24.86
CA TYR A 215 -10.66 6.02 -23.96
C TYR A 215 -11.14 7.47 -23.80
N GLY A 216 -11.81 8.06 -24.80
CA GLY A 216 -12.33 9.43 -24.72
C GLY A 216 -13.52 9.58 -23.77
N THR A 217 -14.14 8.48 -23.34
CA THR A 217 -15.35 8.43 -22.51
C THR A 217 -15.26 7.30 -21.49
N ALA A 218 -14.05 6.94 -21.06
CA ALA A 218 -13.80 5.79 -20.19
C ALA A 218 -13.69 6.14 -18.70
N ASN A 219 -13.87 7.41 -18.31
CA ASN A 219 -14.04 7.77 -16.91
C ASN A 219 -15.38 7.23 -16.34
N GLU A 220 -15.55 7.20 -15.02
CA GLU A 220 -16.73 6.59 -14.38
C GLU A 220 -18.05 7.23 -14.87
N ALA A 221 -18.04 8.55 -15.10
CA ALA A 221 -19.20 9.28 -15.59
C ALA A 221 -19.48 9.13 -17.10
N GLY A 222 -18.61 8.47 -17.87
CA GLY A 222 -18.75 8.31 -19.32
C GLY A 222 -18.65 9.61 -20.13
N THR A 223 -18.05 10.66 -19.55
CA THR A 223 -18.00 12.03 -20.10
C THR A 223 -16.63 12.46 -20.57
N GLY A 224 -15.58 11.69 -20.26
CA GLY A 224 -14.20 12.06 -20.58
C GLY A 224 -13.21 10.91 -20.44
N SER A 225 -11.93 11.24 -20.62
CA SER A 225 -10.86 10.28 -20.41
C SER A 225 -10.60 10.03 -18.92
N PRO A 226 -10.19 8.79 -18.58
CA PRO A 226 -9.90 8.39 -17.21
C PRO A 226 -8.68 9.15 -16.67
N THR A 227 -8.71 9.47 -15.39
CA THR A 227 -7.61 10.15 -14.70
C THR A 227 -7.00 9.25 -13.64
N PHE A 228 -5.71 9.45 -13.37
CA PHE A 228 -5.00 8.78 -12.29
C PHE A 228 -4.19 9.83 -11.53
N ILE A 229 -4.67 10.24 -10.36
CA ILE A 229 -4.14 11.38 -9.60
C ILE A 229 -3.95 11.03 -8.13
N ILE A 230 -3.05 11.75 -7.46
CA ILE A 230 -2.91 11.74 -6.00
C ILE A 230 -3.10 13.16 -5.48
N ASN A 231 -3.94 13.32 -4.47
CA ASN A 231 -4.12 14.61 -3.82
C ASN A 231 -2.87 14.94 -2.99
N PRO A 232 -2.18 16.07 -3.25
CA PRO A 232 -0.91 16.37 -2.61
C PRO A 232 -1.02 16.73 -1.13
N ILE A 233 -2.22 16.97 -0.61
CA ILE A 233 -2.50 17.34 0.78
C ILE A 233 -3.06 16.14 1.55
N THR A 234 -4.06 15.44 0.99
CA THR A 234 -4.73 14.35 1.72
C THR A 234 -4.08 12.99 1.49
N GLY A 235 -3.31 12.82 0.41
CA GLY A 235 -2.75 11.54 -0.02
C GLY A 235 -3.74 10.60 -0.71
N THR A 236 -4.97 11.05 -0.97
CA THR A 236 -5.98 10.22 -1.66
C THR A 236 -5.59 10.04 -3.13
N ILE A 237 -5.34 8.80 -3.51
CA ILE A 237 -5.19 8.33 -4.87
C ILE A 237 -6.58 8.10 -5.45
N THR A 238 -6.83 8.66 -6.63
CA THR A 238 -8.05 8.46 -7.41
C THR A 238 -7.68 7.92 -8.78
N TRP A 239 -8.19 6.75 -9.11
CA TRP A 239 -8.25 6.24 -10.48
C TRP A 239 -9.69 6.36 -10.96
N ASP A 240 -9.98 7.39 -11.75
CA ASP A 240 -11.30 7.65 -12.32
C ASP A 240 -11.56 6.67 -13.46
N ALA A 241 -11.98 5.47 -13.05
CA ALA A 241 -12.28 4.24 -13.76
C ALA A 241 -11.06 3.46 -14.32
N PRO A 242 -10.67 2.34 -13.67
CA PRO A 242 -9.72 1.38 -14.21
C PRO A 242 -10.11 0.77 -15.55
N GLY A 243 -9.09 0.51 -16.37
CA GLY A 243 -9.19 -0.19 -17.65
C GLY A 243 -9.12 -1.72 -17.47
N ALA A 244 -8.28 -2.38 -18.27
CA ALA A 244 -8.15 -3.84 -18.30
C ALA A 244 -7.98 -4.48 -16.90
N PRO A 245 -8.66 -5.61 -16.64
CA PRO A 245 -8.41 -6.44 -15.46
C PRO A 245 -6.97 -6.95 -15.41
N GLY A 246 -6.42 -7.02 -14.21
CA GLY A 246 -5.07 -7.51 -13.91
C GLY A 246 -4.41 -6.71 -12.80
N GLU A 247 -3.13 -6.98 -12.56
CA GLU A 247 -2.38 -6.36 -11.47
C GLU A 247 -1.55 -5.18 -11.97
N TYR A 248 -1.56 -4.09 -11.21
CA TYR A 248 -0.84 -2.86 -11.50
C TYR A 248 0.03 -2.51 -10.31
N ASN A 249 1.29 -2.13 -10.54
CA ASN A 249 2.11 -1.52 -9.50
C ASN A 249 2.19 -0.02 -9.68
N ILE A 250 2.16 0.70 -8.57
CA ILE A 250 2.39 2.14 -8.51
C ILE A 250 3.35 2.43 -7.36
N ALA A 251 3.96 3.61 -7.36
CA ALA A 251 4.68 4.10 -6.21
C ALA A 251 4.31 5.55 -5.92
N PHE A 252 4.40 5.95 -4.67
CA PHE A 252 4.23 7.34 -4.28
C PHE A 252 5.17 7.68 -3.12
N LYS A 253 5.53 8.96 -3.07
CA LYS A 253 6.39 9.53 -2.05
C LYS A 253 5.54 10.32 -1.07
N ILE A 254 5.76 10.09 0.21
CA ILE A 254 5.20 10.85 1.33
C ILE A 254 6.36 11.66 1.90
N ILE A 255 6.29 12.98 1.78
CA ILE A 255 7.36 13.91 2.19
C ILE A 255 6.94 14.60 3.47
N GLU A 256 7.86 14.67 4.43
CA GLU A 256 7.66 15.29 5.73
C GLU A 256 8.18 16.72 5.77
N TRP A 257 7.40 17.61 6.37
CA TRP A 257 7.70 19.03 6.46
C TRP A 257 7.47 19.55 7.87
N ARG A 258 8.54 20.07 8.49
CA ARG A 258 8.50 20.75 9.78
C ARG A 258 8.48 22.25 9.58
N LYS A 259 7.58 22.96 10.27
CA LYS A 259 7.49 24.42 10.19
C LYS A 259 8.22 25.06 11.37
N ILE A 260 9.31 25.78 11.10
CA ILE A 260 10.10 26.49 12.12
C ILE A 260 10.13 27.98 11.76
N ASN A 261 9.67 28.84 12.67
CA ASN A 261 9.63 30.30 12.46
C ASN A 261 8.98 30.72 11.13
N GLY A 262 7.97 29.97 10.68
CA GLY A 262 7.26 30.22 9.42
C GLY A 262 7.87 29.58 8.18
N ILE A 263 9.04 28.94 8.28
CA ILE A 263 9.75 28.30 7.16
C ILE A 263 9.51 26.79 7.21
N TRP A 264 9.15 26.21 6.06
CA TRP A 264 9.01 24.77 5.90
C TRP A 264 10.36 24.12 5.61
N ILE A 265 10.72 23.12 6.41
CA ILE A 265 11.97 22.38 6.32
C ILE A 265 11.64 20.91 6.04
N ASN A 266 12.16 20.37 4.94
CA ASN A 266 12.02 18.96 4.58
C ASN A 266 12.71 18.07 5.64
N GLN A 267 12.02 17.05 6.14
CA GLN A 267 12.54 16.09 7.13
C GLN A 267 12.91 14.72 6.54
N GLY A 268 12.64 14.51 5.27
CA GLY A 268 12.82 13.24 4.59
C GLY A 268 11.56 12.80 3.84
N TYR A 269 11.53 11.51 3.50
CA TYR A 269 10.38 10.92 2.83
C TYR A 269 10.34 9.41 2.97
N VAL A 270 9.14 8.84 2.85
CA VAL A 270 8.91 7.40 2.61
C VAL A 270 8.44 7.20 1.17
N ILE A 271 9.06 6.26 0.44
CA ILE A 271 8.46 5.73 -0.79
C ILE A 271 7.69 4.46 -0.45
N ARG A 272 6.41 4.45 -0.82
CA ARG A 272 5.56 3.26 -0.78
C ARG A 272 5.38 2.72 -2.18
N ASP A 273 5.73 1.46 -2.37
CA ASP A 273 5.37 0.66 -3.54
C ASP A 273 4.06 -0.08 -3.23
N MET A 274 3.08 0.01 -4.12
CA MET A 274 1.71 -0.48 -3.92
C MET A 274 1.25 -1.29 -5.13
N GLN A 275 0.39 -2.27 -4.88
CA GLN A 275 -0.30 -3.02 -5.92
C GLN A 275 -1.80 -2.75 -5.90
N ILE A 276 -2.38 -2.56 -7.09
CA ILE A 276 -3.81 -2.49 -7.32
C ILE A 276 -4.19 -3.73 -8.13
N ILE A 277 -5.15 -4.50 -7.63
CA ILE A 277 -5.70 -5.68 -8.30
C ILE A 277 -7.02 -5.25 -8.95
N VAL A 278 -7.02 -5.08 -10.28
CA VAL A 278 -8.20 -4.73 -11.05
C VAL A 278 -8.93 -6.02 -11.45
N GLU A 279 -10.16 -6.16 -10.98
CA GLU A 279 -11.03 -7.28 -11.33
C GLU A 279 -12.08 -6.84 -12.36
N ASP A 280 -12.55 -7.80 -13.15
CA ASP A 280 -13.77 -7.63 -13.95
C ASP A 280 -14.96 -7.90 -13.03
N CYS A 281 -15.57 -6.84 -12.52
CA CYS A 281 -16.73 -6.90 -11.63
C CYS A 281 -17.90 -6.15 -12.23
N MET A 282 -19.10 -6.72 -12.09
CA MET A 282 -20.35 -5.99 -12.26
C MET A 282 -20.85 -5.56 -10.88
N ASN A 283 -20.23 -4.52 -10.34
CA ASN A 283 -20.51 -4.00 -9.01
C ASN A 283 -20.39 -2.48 -9.03
N GLN A 284 -21.41 -1.77 -8.55
CA GLN A 284 -21.32 -0.34 -8.29
C GLN A 284 -20.64 -0.13 -6.95
N ARG A 285 -19.78 0.88 -6.84
CA ARG A 285 -19.08 1.14 -5.58
C ARG A 285 -20.05 1.64 -4.51
N PRO A 286 -19.82 1.30 -3.24
CA PRO A 286 -20.61 1.82 -2.14
C PRO A 286 -20.32 3.32 -1.93
N GLU A 287 -21.29 4.00 -1.33
CA GLU A 287 -21.24 5.41 -0.99
C GLU A 287 -21.07 5.59 0.52
N LEU A 288 -20.29 6.61 0.89
CA LEU A 288 -19.99 6.94 2.28
C LEU A 288 -20.44 8.36 2.61
N GLU A 289 -21.14 8.50 3.74
CA GLU A 289 -21.56 9.77 4.32
C GLU A 289 -20.78 9.99 5.64
N VAL A 290 -19.90 10.99 5.64
CA VAL A 290 -19.06 11.39 6.77
C VAL A 290 -19.36 12.84 7.14
N PRO A 291 -19.15 13.24 8.41
CA PRO A 291 -19.26 14.66 8.78
C PRO A 291 -18.22 15.51 8.04
N SER A 292 -18.56 16.78 7.83
CA SER A 292 -17.59 17.79 7.40
C SER A 292 -16.55 18.06 8.48
N ASP A 293 -15.39 18.58 8.09
CA ASP A 293 -14.36 19.01 9.04
C ASP A 293 -14.92 19.97 10.10
N PHE A 294 -14.56 19.74 11.36
CA PHE A 294 -14.96 20.59 12.48
C PHE A 294 -13.83 20.73 13.51
N CYS A 295 -13.89 21.79 14.31
CA CYS A 295 -12.98 22.04 15.42
C CYS A 295 -13.68 21.73 16.75
N VAL A 296 -12.93 21.17 17.69
CA VAL A 296 -13.41 20.81 19.04
C VAL A 296 -12.51 21.43 20.08
N VAL A 297 -13.10 21.83 21.21
CA VAL A 297 -12.35 22.33 22.35
C VAL A 297 -11.80 21.14 23.12
N ALA A 298 -10.52 21.19 23.48
CA ALA A 298 -9.90 20.14 24.29
C ALA A 298 -10.65 19.97 25.62
N GLY A 299 -11.05 18.73 25.93
CA GLY A 299 -11.88 18.39 27.08
C GLY A 299 -13.31 18.00 26.69
N ASP A 300 -13.76 18.35 25.49
CA ASP A 300 -15.06 17.93 24.97
C ASP A 300 -15.01 16.50 24.42
N THR A 301 -16.18 15.86 24.37
CA THR A 301 -16.38 14.58 23.71
C THR A 301 -16.80 14.80 22.26
N VAL A 302 -16.04 14.23 21.33
CA VAL A 302 -16.41 14.15 19.91
C VAL A 302 -17.22 12.89 19.70
N THR A 303 -18.45 13.02 19.19
CA THR A 303 -19.27 11.88 18.79
C THR A 303 -19.99 12.19 17.48
N PHE A 304 -19.88 11.29 16.52
CA PHE A 304 -20.63 11.37 15.26
C PHE A 304 -20.79 9.99 14.63
N ASP A 305 -21.81 9.87 13.80
CA ASP A 305 -22.08 8.67 13.01
C ASP A 305 -21.52 8.82 11.59
N VAL A 306 -21.08 7.69 11.05
CA VAL A 306 -20.69 7.51 9.66
C VAL A 306 -21.65 6.51 9.04
N PHE A 307 -22.18 6.85 7.87
CA PHE A 307 -23.16 6.01 7.18
C PHE A 307 -22.63 5.48 5.86
N GLY A 308 -23.03 4.26 5.52
CA GLY A 308 -22.67 3.60 4.26
C GLY A 308 -23.90 3.06 3.55
N THR A 309 -23.93 3.22 2.23
CA THR A 309 -24.95 2.65 1.35
C THR A 309 -24.30 1.97 0.16
N ASP A 310 -25.02 1.06 -0.47
CA ASP A 310 -24.56 0.40 -1.69
C ASP A 310 -25.68 0.42 -2.74
N PRO A 311 -25.43 0.90 -3.98
CA PRO A 311 -26.45 0.94 -5.02
C PRO A 311 -27.02 -0.43 -5.41
N ASP A 312 -26.25 -1.50 -5.24
CA ASP A 312 -26.65 -2.89 -5.56
C ASP A 312 -27.24 -3.62 -4.34
N PHE A 313 -27.34 -2.93 -3.20
CA PHE A 313 -27.77 -3.44 -1.89
C PHE A 313 -26.90 -4.59 -1.36
N ASP A 314 -25.63 -4.60 -1.73
CA ASP A 314 -24.66 -5.50 -1.12
C ASP A 314 -24.30 -5.03 0.29
N SER A 315 -23.94 -5.99 1.15
CA SER A 315 -23.56 -5.66 2.52
C SER A 315 -22.23 -4.91 2.50
N VAL A 316 -22.12 -3.84 3.28
CA VAL A 316 -20.93 -2.99 3.31
C VAL A 316 -20.27 -3.02 4.67
N LYS A 317 -18.95 -2.84 4.69
CA LYS A 317 -18.13 -2.72 5.88
C LYS A 317 -17.47 -1.34 5.88
N ILE A 318 -17.57 -0.60 6.98
CA ILE A 318 -16.98 0.73 7.14
C ILE A 318 -15.84 0.61 8.16
N GLU A 319 -14.62 0.93 7.73
CA GLU A 319 -13.40 0.92 8.52
C GLU A 319 -12.87 2.35 8.70
N ALA A 320 -12.18 2.61 9.81
CA ALA A 320 -11.60 3.92 10.12
C ALA A 320 -10.13 3.78 10.49
N PHE A 321 -9.28 4.63 9.90
CA PHE A 321 -7.83 4.63 10.08
C PHE A 321 -7.37 6.01 10.54
N SER A 322 -6.83 6.08 11.75
CA SER A 322 -6.29 7.32 12.32
C SER A 322 -5.41 7.03 13.54
N GLN A 323 -4.48 7.96 13.83
CA GLN A 323 -3.68 7.94 15.05
C GLN A 323 -4.53 8.06 16.33
N ILE A 324 -5.74 8.63 16.26
CA ILE A 324 -6.58 8.82 17.45
C ILE A 324 -7.02 7.49 18.09
N PHE A 325 -6.99 6.38 17.36
CA PHE A 325 -7.33 5.06 17.92
C PHE A 325 -6.21 4.45 18.77
N SER A 326 -5.01 5.03 18.73
CA SER A 326 -3.83 4.56 19.47
C SER A 326 -3.16 5.67 20.29
N ILE A 327 -3.75 6.86 20.35
CA ILE A 327 -3.25 7.98 21.14
C ILE A 327 -3.50 7.78 22.64
N ASN A 328 -2.58 8.25 23.47
CA ASN A 328 -2.64 8.24 24.93
C ASN A 328 -2.73 9.70 25.41
N PRO A 329 -3.50 10.07 26.46
CA PRO A 329 -4.19 9.22 27.44
C PRO A 329 -5.54 8.66 27.03
N SER A 330 -6.16 9.18 25.97
CA SER A 330 -7.57 8.91 25.66
C SER A 330 -7.75 8.53 24.19
N PRO A 331 -7.63 7.24 23.84
CA PRO A 331 -7.86 6.77 22.48
C PRO A 331 -9.35 6.84 22.12
N ALA A 332 -9.64 7.12 20.86
CA ALA A 332 -10.98 7.08 20.30
C ALA A 332 -11.50 5.64 20.17
N THR A 333 -12.82 5.49 20.09
CA THR A 333 -13.50 4.23 19.82
C THR A 333 -14.33 4.34 18.54
N PHE A 334 -14.46 3.23 17.81
CA PHE A 334 -15.30 3.11 16.62
C PHE A 334 -16.19 1.89 16.78
N THR A 335 -17.50 2.08 16.88
CA THR A 335 -18.45 1.05 17.33
C THR A 335 -19.66 0.92 16.40
N PRO A 336 -20.24 -0.29 16.25
CA PRO A 336 -19.84 -1.57 16.86
C PRO A 336 -18.46 -2.11 16.45
N ALA A 337 -17.80 -2.79 17.40
CA ALA A 337 -16.53 -3.48 17.23
C ALA A 337 -16.68 -4.96 17.65
N PRO A 338 -16.11 -5.95 16.92
CA PRO A 338 -15.33 -5.78 15.70
C PRO A 338 -16.17 -5.22 14.54
N VAL A 339 -15.51 -4.56 13.61
CA VAL A 339 -16.15 -4.01 12.41
C VAL A 339 -16.56 -5.17 11.49
N GLU A 340 -17.85 -5.28 11.19
CA GLU A 340 -18.42 -6.34 10.35
C GLU A 340 -19.20 -5.78 9.15
N PHE A 341 -19.49 -6.64 8.17
CA PHE A 341 -20.36 -6.30 7.05
C PHE A 341 -21.80 -6.12 7.53
N GLN A 342 -22.41 -5.00 7.17
CA GLN A 342 -23.78 -4.63 7.51
C GLN A 342 -24.64 -4.63 6.26
N HIS A 343 -25.85 -5.17 6.36
CA HIS A 343 -26.80 -5.21 5.25
C HIS A 343 -27.29 -3.80 4.87
N THR A 344 -27.40 -3.53 3.58
CA THR A 344 -27.96 -2.29 3.02
C THR A 344 -29.22 -2.59 2.21
N ALA A 345 -30.15 -1.63 2.16
CA ALA A 345 -31.41 -1.72 1.41
C ALA A 345 -32.00 -0.31 1.21
N PRO A 346 -33.10 -0.12 0.46
CA PRO A 346 -33.80 1.16 0.42
C PRO A 346 -34.17 1.65 1.82
N GLY A 347 -33.59 2.77 2.26
CA GLY A 347 -33.79 3.34 3.60
C GLY A 347 -33.00 2.66 4.73
N ILE A 348 -32.19 1.64 4.44
CA ILE A 348 -31.32 0.96 5.41
C ILE A 348 -29.86 1.27 5.06
N LYS A 349 -29.19 1.99 5.96
CA LYS A 349 -27.76 2.32 5.85
C LYS A 349 -26.96 1.50 6.87
N ALA A 350 -25.75 1.09 6.49
CA ALA A 350 -24.74 0.69 7.46
C ALA A 350 -24.37 1.91 8.32
N SER A 351 -24.03 1.69 9.58
CA SER A 351 -23.67 2.77 10.50
C SER A 351 -22.53 2.37 11.43
N GLN A 352 -21.64 3.32 11.68
CA GLN A 352 -20.60 3.23 12.71
C GLN A 352 -20.55 4.55 13.47
N THR A 353 -20.40 4.48 14.78
CA THR A 353 -20.25 5.66 15.64
C THR A 353 -18.80 5.81 16.09
N LEU A 354 -18.21 6.98 15.82
CA LEU A 354 -16.94 7.37 16.40
C LEU A 354 -17.19 8.14 17.70
N THR A 355 -16.45 7.80 18.76
CA THR A 355 -16.45 8.56 20.02
C THR A 355 -15.02 8.81 20.48
N TRP A 356 -14.71 10.05 20.83
CA TRP A 356 -13.39 10.43 21.32
C TRP A 356 -13.47 11.50 22.41
N ASN A 357 -13.03 11.14 23.63
CA ASN A 357 -12.93 12.08 24.73
C ASN A 357 -11.61 12.84 24.61
N THR A 358 -11.66 14.09 24.16
CA THR A 358 -10.44 14.88 23.95
C THR A 358 -9.86 15.39 25.25
N THR A 359 -8.54 15.63 25.27
CA THR A 359 -7.82 16.16 26.44
C THR A 359 -6.85 17.25 25.99
N CYS A 360 -6.28 18.01 26.92
CA CYS A 360 -5.27 19.03 26.60
C CYS A 360 -4.02 18.44 25.93
N ASP A 361 -3.71 17.16 26.17
CA ASP A 361 -2.59 16.46 25.54
C ASP A 361 -2.82 16.23 24.03
N HIS A 362 -4.05 16.40 23.54
CA HIS A 362 -4.39 16.25 22.13
C HIS A 362 -4.31 17.58 21.35
N ILE A 363 -3.88 18.68 21.97
CA ILE A 363 -3.74 19.95 21.25
C ILE A 363 -2.49 19.87 20.36
N LYS A 364 -2.68 20.07 19.05
CA LYS A 364 -1.58 20.20 18.08
C LYS A 364 -1.96 21.12 16.92
N ASP A 365 -0.95 21.67 16.25
CA ASP A 365 -1.13 22.61 15.14
C ASP A 365 -1.76 21.95 13.90
N GLN A 366 -1.40 20.69 13.64
CA GLN A 366 -1.96 19.92 12.52
C GLN A 366 -3.27 19.25 12.94
N PRO A 367 -4.29 19.18 12.08
CA PRO A 367 -5.52 18.46 12.40
C PRO A 367 -5.26 16.96 12.62
N TYR A 368 -6.17 16.30 13.33
CA TYR A 368 -6.25 14.84 13.30
C TYR A 368 -7.01 14.42 12.04
N GLN A 369 -6.34 13.68 11.17
CA GLN A 369 -6.98 13.12 9.98
C GLN A 369 -7.58 11.76 10.32
N ILE A 370 -8.81 11.52 9.87
CA ILE A 370 -9.47 10.22 9.95
C ILE A 370 -9.80 9.79 8.53
N ASN A 371 -9.26 8.66 8.10
CA ASN A 371 -9.54 8.09 6.80
C ASN A 371 -10.57 6.97 6.97
N PHE A 372 -11.73 7.15 6.35
CA PHE A 372 -12.77 6.14 6.32
C PHE A 372 -12.68 5.35 5.01
N LYS A 373 -12.75 4.02 5.11
CA LYS A 373 -12.84 3.12 3.96
C LYS A 373 -14.15 2.37 4.04
N ILE A 374 -14.87 2.33 2.93
CA ILE A 374 -16.05 1.47 2.77
C ILE A 374 -15.74 0.39 1.75
N THR A 375 -16.19 -0.83 2.00
CA THR A 375 -16.00 -1.98 1.12
C THR A 375 -17.27 -2.80 1.12
N ASP A 376 -17.79 -3.13 -0.06
CA ASP A 376 -18.92 -4.02 -0.21
C ASP A 376 -18.49 -5.49 -0.21
N LYS A 377 -19.50 -6.37 -0.15
CA LYS A 377 -19.35 -7.79 -0.45
C LYS A 377 -20.05 -8.08 -1.77
N GLY A 378 -19.46 -7.57 -2.86
CA GLY A 378 -19.97 -7.75 -4.21
C GLY A 378 -20.34 -9.20 -4.50
N ARG A 379 -21.50 -9.40 -5.13
CA ARG A 379 -21.88 -10.73 -5.61
C ARG A 379 -20.98 -11.10 -6.77
N ARG A 380 -20.17 -12.16 -6.62
CA ARG A 380 -19.49 -12.78 -7.77
C ARG A 380 -20.54 -13.03 -8.85
N PRO A 381 -20.30 -12.66 -10.12
CA PRO A 381 -21.21 -13.02 -11.18
C PRO A 381 -21.39 -14.54 -11.12
N SER A 382 -22.64 -14.99 -10.94
CA SER A 382 -22.98 -16.37 -11.21
C SER A 382 -22.59 -16.59 -12.65
N CYS A 383 -21.46 -17.26 -12.87
CA CYS A 383 -21.05 -17.67 -14.20
C CYS A 383 -22.20 -18.53 -14.71
N SER A 384 -23.10 -17.95 -15.51
CA SER A 384 -24.10 -18.72 -16.21
C SER A 384 -23.32 -19.52 -17.24
N LEU A 385 -22.96 -20.75 -16.86
CA LEU A 385 -22.73 -21.81 -17.81
C LEU A 385 -24.00 -21.90 -18.66
N ARG A 386 -24.01 -21.18 -19.78
CA ARG A 386 -24.87 -21.49 -20.92
C ARG A 386 -23.96 -22.09 -21.99
N GLN A 387 -24.05 -23.42 -22.01
CA GLN A 387 -23.70 -24.42 -23.04
C GLN A 387 -22.60 -24.09 -24.04
#